data_AF-A0A3M1BCF5-F1
#
_entry.id   AF-A0A3M1BCF5-F1
#
_cell.length_a   1.000
_cell.length_b   1.000
_cell.length_c   1.000
_cell.angle_alpha   90.00
_cell.angle_beta   90.00
_cell.angle_gamma   90.00
#
_symmetry.space_group_name_H-M   'P 1'
#
loop_
_entity.id
_entity.type
_entity.pdbx_description
1 polymer ?
#
loop_
_entity_poly.entity_id
_entity_poly.type
_entity_poly.pdbx_seq_one_letter_code
_entity_poly.pdbx_strand_id
1 'polypeptide(L)'
;MRSSEILSLFSKEREIQFIYCGLQDYQETLALQYSLVEHPPVITVGRKRNARRNILDPGEIPVIEVERGGDVTYHTPGQLVGYPILLLEPDSRDLHRYLRDLEDLLIRLLAVYGIGAERNPPYTGVWHGGRKLASIGVAVHAWVTLHGFALNVNNDPAEFTRIHPCGLPAEVMGSVAQILGHPVDLGEMKKTLRDLVCNPFPPRVSPPEEAQLSPCHPDGKLLDSSS
;
A
#
# COMPACT_ATOMS: atom_id res chain seq x y z
N MET A 1 12.86 19.16 3.33
CA MET A 1 13.76 18.39 4.22
C MET A 1 14.74 17.66 3.33
N ARG A 2 16.05 17.81 3.53
CA ARG A 2 17.04 17.12 2.70
C ARG A 2 17.08 15.64 3.08
N SER A 3 17.42 14.73 2.16
CA SER A 3 17.53 13.28 2.43
C SER A 3 18.39 12.95 3.66
N SER A 4 19.30 13.84 4.05
CA SER A 4 20.12 13.76 5.26
C SER A 4 19.35 13.91 6.59
N GLU A 5 18.21 14.62 6.61
CA GLU A 5 17.41 14.85 7.83
C GLU A 5 16.46 13.68 8.13
N ILE A 6 16.05 12.95 7.10
CA ILE A 6 15.30 11.70 7.23
C ILE A 6 16.20 10.60 7.82
N LEU A 7 17.49 10.59 7.46
CA LEU A 7 18.47 9.64 7.99
C LEU A 7 18.75 9.80 9.50
N SER A 8 18.64 11.00 10.06
CA SER A 8 18.87 11.21 11.49
C SER A 8 17.70 10.74 12.36
N LEU A 9 16.47 10.76 11.83
CA LEU A 9 15.29 10.19 12.48
C LEU A 9 15.35 8.65 12.57
N PHE A 10 16.10 7.99 11.69
CA PHE A 10 16.30 6.53 11.68
C PHE A 10 17.33 6.01 12.71
N SER A 11 17.92 6.87 13.54
CA SER A 11 19.01 6.49 14.47
C SER A 11 18.55 5.81 15.77
N LYS A 12 17.26 5.76 16.11
CA LYS A 12 16.81 5.34 17.46
C LYS A 12 16.18 3.95 17.59
N GLU A 13 15.78 3.29 16.50
CA GLU A 13 15.16 1.96 16.58
C GLU A 13 15.77 1.05 15.52
N ARG A 14 16.88 0.39 15.89
CA ARG A 14 17.62 -0.52 15.01
C ARG A 14 17.21 -1.97 15.27
N GLU A 15 16.37 -2.51 14.38
CA GLU A 15 16.52 -3.88 13.89
C GLU A 15 16.83 -3.79 12.39
N ILE A 16 18.11 -3.90 12.04
CA ILE A 16 18.52 -4.14 10.66
C ILE A 16 18.25 -5.63 10.42
N GLN A 17 17.09 -5.98 9.90
CA GLN A 17 16.83 -7.32 9.39
C GLN A 17 17.22 -7.37 7.91
N PHE A 18 18.17 -8.24 7.57
CA PHE A 18 18.39 -8.68 6.20
C PHE A 18 17.15 -9.45 5.76
N ILE A 19 16.22 -8.76 5.12
CA ILE A 19 15.02 -9.37 4.56
C ILE A 19 15.33 -9.67 3.09
N TYR A 20 15.48 -10.94 2.74
CA TYR A 20 15.42 -11.36 1.34
C TYR A 20 14.01 -11.02 0.85
N CYS A 21 13.90 -9.95 0.06
CA CYS A 21 12.63 -9.50 -0.47
C CYS A 21 12.25 -10.44 -1.62
N GLY A 22 11.44 -11.45 -1.35
CA GLY A 22 10.99 -12.42 -2.35
C GLY A 22 9.98 -11.87 -3.37
N LEU A 23 10.09 -10.60 -3.77
CA LEU A 23 9.47 -10.16 -5.02
C LEU A 23 10.04 -11.07 -6.12
N GLN A 24 9.19 -11.60 -7.01
CA GLN A 24 9.40 -12.91 -7.65
C GLN A 24 10.72 -13.12 -8.42
N ASP A 25 11.50 -12.08 -8.72
CA ASP A 25 12.85 -12.15 -9.32
C ASP A 25 13.94 -11.31 -8.58
N TYR A 26 13.73 -10.93 -7.32
CA TYR A 26 14.71 -10.16 -6.50
C TYR A 26 15.56 -11.06 -5.60
N GLN A 27 15.75 -12.33 -5.99
CA GLN A 27 16.45 -13.37 -5.19
C GLN A 27 17.89 -12.97 -4.80
N GLU A 28 18.53 -12.06 -5.54
CA GLU A 28 19.89 -11.55 -5.27
C GLU A 28 19.95 -10.04 -4.96
N THR A 29 18.80 -9.40 -4.74
CA THR A 29 18.75 -7.96 -4.42
C THR A 29 19.12 -7.75 -2.97
N LEU A 30 20.24 -7.04 -2.73
CA LEU A 30 20.66 -6.69 -1.39
C LEU A 30 19.65 -5.71 -0.77
N ALA A 31 18.82 -6.23 0.15
CA ALA A 31 18.01 -5.37 1.01
C ALA A 31 18.93 -4.65 1.99
N LEU A 32 19.10 -3.35 1.80
CA LEU A 32 19.86 -2.51 2.70
C LEU A 32 19.06 -2.27 3.98
N GLN A 33 17.75 -2.03 3.85
CA GLN A 33 16.84 -1.82 4.97
C GLN A 33 15.37 -2.01 4.53
N TYR A 34 14.53 -2.57 5.40
CA TYR A 34 13.09 -2.60 5.21
C TYR A 34 12.41 -2.18 6.51
N SER A 35 11.75 -1.02 6.51
CA SER A 35 11.12 -0.46 7.71
C SER A 35 9.61 -0.40 7.57
N LEU A 36 8.90 -0.80 8.63
CA LEU A 36 7.45 -0.70 8.77
C LEU A 36 7.14 0.22 9.95
N VAL A 37 6.55 1.38 9.66
CA VAL A 37 6.36 2.46 10.63
C VAL A 37 4.97 3.08 10.49
N GLU A 38 4.68 3.98 11.42
CA GLU A 38 3.57 4.92 11.37
C GLU A 38 4.15 6.33 11.50
N HIS A 39 3.42 7.33 11.01
CA HIS A 39 3.81 8.73 11.14
C HIS A 39 2.77 9.52 11.91
N PRO A 40 3.17 10.54 12.69
CA PRO A 40 2.27 11.63 13.06
C PRO A 40 1.64 12.26 11.80
N PRO A 41 0.54 13.01 11.94
CA PRO A 41 -0.09 13.71 10.83
C PRO A 41 0.91 14.52 10.01
N VAL A 42 1.06 14.19 8.72
CA VAL A 42 1.96 14.90 7.81
C VAL A 42 1.47 14.80 6.37
N ILE A 43 1.51 15.92 5.65
CA ILE A 43 1.24 15.98 4.22
C ILE A 43 2.59 15.97 3.49
N THR A 44 2.77 15.04 2.55
CA THR A 44 3.98 15.00 1.72
C THR A 44 3.65 15.32 0.27
N VAL A 45 4.50 16.14 -0.37
CA VAL A 45 4.35 16.57 -1.75
C VAL A 45 5.44 15.92 -2.59
N GLY A 46 5.05 15.03 -3.51
CA GLY A 46 5.98 14.37 -4.43
C GLY A 46 6.37 15.24 -5.63
N ARG A 47 7.14 14.66 -6.54
CA ARG A 47 7.74 15.35 -7.70
C ARG A 47 6.78 15.69 -8.86
N LYS A 48 5.53 15.22 -8.84
CA LYS A 48 4.58 15.50 -9.94
C LYS A 48 4.37 17.00 -10.09
N ARG A 49 4.40 17.49 -11.33
CA ARG A 49 4.23 18.93 -11.62
C ARG A 49 2.90 19.41 -11.03
N ASN A 50 2.94 20.57 -10.36
CA ASN A 50 1.79 21.19 -9.70
C ASN A 50 1.17 20.38 -8.54
N ALA A 51 1.86 19.38 -7.98
CA ALA A 51 1.31 18.55 -6.90
C ALA A 51 0.80 19.37 -5.70
N ARG A 52 1.50 20.47 -5.39
CA ARG A 52 1.13 21.39 -4.29
C ARG A 52 -0.27 22.00 -4.45
N ARG A 53 -0.81 22.09 -5.68
CA ARG A 53 -2.16 22.63 -5.93
C ARG A 53 -3.27 21.70 -5.43
N ASN A 54 -2.96 20.44 -5.18
CA ASN A 54 -3.90 19.47 -4.64
C ASN A 54 -3.96 19.50 -3.11
N ILE A 55 -3.32 20.48 -2.46
CA ILE A 55 -3.52 20.75 -1.04
C ILE A 55 -4.69 21.74 -0.93
N LEU A 56 -5.75 21.35 -0.22
CA LEU A 56 -6.96 22.15 -0.07
C LEU A 56 -6.90 22.98 1.22
N ASP A 57 -6.71 22.30 2.35
CA ASP A 57 -6.59 22.94 3.66
C ASP A 57 -5.67 22.11 4.57
N PRO A 58 -4.37 22.47 4.66
CA PRO A 58 -3.43 21.75 5.51
C PRO A 58 -3.62 22.06 7.00
N GLY A 59 -4.32 23.14 7.38
CA GLY A 59 -4.37 23.61 8.76
C GLY A 59 -2.97 23.71 9.40
N GLU A 60 -2.80 23.08 10.57
CA GLU A 60 -1.52 23.01 11.28
C GLU A 60 -0.65 21.81 10.87
N ILE A 61 -1.12 20.95 9.96
CA ILE A 61 -0.41 19.74 9.56
C ILE A 61 0.83 20.12 8.75
N PRO A 62 2.03 19.62 9.11
CA PRO A 62 3.25 19.90 8.36
C PRO A 62 3.15 19.45 6.90
N VAL A 63 3.58 20.33 5.99
CA VAL A 63 3.67 20.04 4.55
C VAL A 63 5.14 19.92 4.16
N ILE A 64 5.55 18.74 3.72
CA ILE A 64 6.95 18.42 3.42
C ILE A 64 7.10 18.00 1.95
N GLU A 65 7.96 18.71 1.23
CA GLU A 65 8.37 18.30 -0.12
C GLU A 65 9.38 17.14 -0.05
N VAL A 66 9.14 16.12 -0.85
CA VAL A 66 9.90 14.87 -0.87
C VAL A 66 10.18 14.41 -2.29
N GLU A 67 11.23 13.61 -2.45
CA GLU A 67 11.74 13.21 -3.77
C GLU A 67 10.99 12.04 -4.41
N ARG A 68 9.97 11.46 -3.76
CA ARG A 68 9.16 10.38 -4.35
C ARG A 68 8.40 10.83 -5.59
N GLY A 69 8.15 9.86 -6.46
CA GLY A 69 7.13 9.98 -7.49
C GLY A 69 5.74 10.23 -6.91
N GLY A 70 4.82 10.61 -7.80
CA GLY A 70 3.45 10.90 -7.45
C GLY A 70 3.22 12.33 -6.96
N ASP A 71 2.00 12.55 -6.49
CA ASP A 71 1.42 13.85 -6.16
C ASP A 71 1.53 14.12 -4.64
N VAL A 72 0.59 14.88 -4.09
CA VAL A 72 0.35 14.96 -2.65
C VAL A 72 -0.22 13.66 -2.07
N THR A 73 0.20 13.30 -0.85
CA THR A 73 -0.44 12.30 0.00
C THR A 73 -0.40 12.74 1.46
N TYR A 74 -1.15 12.04 2.30
CA TYR A 74 -1.24 12.27 3.74
C TYR A 74 -0.90 10.98 4.50
N HIS A 75 -0.19 11.13 5.61
CA HIS A 75 0.14 10.08 6.56
C HIS A 75 -0.36 10.47 7.95
N THR A 76 -0.82 9.48 8.72
CA THR A 76 -1.47 9.67 10.03
C THR A 76 -1.35 8.38 10.84
N PRO A 77 -1.46 8.41 12.18
CA PRO A 77 -1.50 7.21 13.00
C PRO A 77 -2.57 6.21 12.55
N GLY A 78 -2.29 4.91 12.67
CA GLY A 78 -3.18 3.87 12.15
C GLY A 78 -2.96 3.53 10.67
N GLN A 79 -2.04 4.21 9.97
CA GLN A 79 -1.63 3.88 8.59
C GLN A 79 -0.30 3.11 8.60
N LEU A 80 -0.27 1.92 7.99
CA LEU A 80 0.95 1.13 7.86
C LEU A 80 1.81 1.68 6.70
N VAL A 81 2.97 2.26 7.02
CA VAL A 81 3.89 2.80 6.04
C VAL A 81 5.12 1.92 5.92
N GLY A 82 5.46 1.50 4.70
CA GLY A 82 6.61 0.65 4.41
C GLY A 82 7.66 1.34 3.57
N TYR A 83 8.93 1.20 3.96
CA TYR A 83 10.10 1.72 3.27
C TYR A 83 11.10 0.61 2.90
N PRO A 84 10.84 -0.13 1.80
CA PRO A 84 11.82 -1.03 1.18
C PRO A 84 12.96 -0.24 0.54
N ILE A 85 14.13 -0.23 1.18
CA ILE A 85 15.39 0.35 0.68
C ILE A 85 16.25 -0.79 0.14
N LEU A 86 16.17 -0.99 -1.17
CA LEU A 86 16.73 -2.14 -1.88
C LEU A 86 17.68 -1.64 -2.98
N LEU A 87 18.80 -2.33 -3.16
CA LEU A 87 19.64 -2.13 -4.34
C LEU A 87 19.10 -2.97 -5.51
N LEU A 88 18.56 -2.32 -6.55
CA LEU A 88 18.09 -3.00 -7.75
C LEU A 88 19.29 -3.48 -8.59
N GLU A 89 19.54 -4.79 -8.53
CA GLU A 89 20.54 -5.49 -9.33
C GLU A 89 20.30 -5.29 -10.84
N PRO A 90 21.33 -5.39 -11.71
CA PRO A 90 21.22 -5.13 -13.14
C PRO A 90 19.98 -5.72 -13.83
N ASP A 91 19.64 -6.98 -13.50
CA ASP A 91 18.52 -7.71 -14.11
C ASP A 91 17.14 -7.33 -13.53
N SER A 92 17.10 -6.61 -12.41
CA SER A 92 15.89 -6.14 -11.73
C SER A 92 15.70 -4.62 -11.82
N ARG A 93 16.48 -3.93 -12.68
CA ARG A 93 16.40 -2.48 -12.96
C ARG A 93 15.17 -2.10 -13.79
N ASP A 94 14.00 -2.43 -13.26
CA ASP A 94 12.71 -2.03 -13.81
C ASP A 94 11.84 -1.46 -12.69
N LEU A 95 11.66 -0.14 -12.72
CA LEU A 95 10.88 0.57 -11.72
C LEU A 95 9.38 0.30 -11.84
N HIS A 96 8.88 0.07 -13.06
CA HIS A 96 7.47 -0.26 -13.27
C HIS A 96 7.17 -1.62 -12.67
N ARG A 97 8.03 -2.60 -12.95
CA ARG A 97 7.97 -3.92 -12.35
C ARG A 97 8.03 -3.85 -10.83
N TYR A 98 9.01 -3.13 -10.27
CA TYR A 98 9.15 -2.96 -8.82
C TYR A 98 7.87 -2.40 -8.16
N LEU A 99 7.24 -1.40 -8.79
CA LEU A 99 5.97 -0.85 -8.32
C LEU A 99 4.85 -1.90 -8.35
N ARG A 100 4.78 -2.71 -9.42
CA ARG A 100 3.82 -3.81 -9.54
C ARG A 100 4.04 -4.86 -8.47
N ASP A 101 5.29 -5.17 -8.15
CA ASP A 101 5.65 -6.14 -7.12
C ASP A 101 5.23 -5.64 -5.71
N LEU A 102 5.35 -4.34 -5.43
CA LEU A 102 4.78 -3.75 -4.20
C LEU A 102 3.26 -3.82 -4.15
N GLU A 103 2.57 -3.59 -5.28
CA GLU A 103 1.12 -3.77 -5.35
C GLU A 103 0.72 -5.23 -5.07
N ASP A 104 1.40 -6.20 -5.68
CA ASP A 104 1.11 -7.62 -5.47
C ASP A 104 1.37 -8.06 -4.03
N LEU A 105 2.44 -7.57 -3.41
CA LEU A 105 2.73 -7.85 -2.00
C LEU A 105 1.57 -7.39 -1.10
N LEU A 106 1.08 -6.17 -1.31
CA LEU A 106 -0.03 -5.63 -0.52
C LEU A 106 -1.37 -6.29 -0.84
N ILE A 107 -1.61 -6.68 -2.09
CA ILE A 107 -2.79 -7.49 -2.46
C ILE A 107 -2.77 -8.83 -1.73
N ARG A 108 -1.62 -9.52 -1.71
CA ARG A 108 -1.44 -10.78 -0.98
C ARG A 108 -1.64 -10.59 0.52
N LEU A 109 -1.11 -9.50 1.09
CA LEU A 109 -1.35 -9.15 2.50
C LEU A 109 -2.84 -9.01 2.78
N LEU A 110 -3.56 -8.22 1.98
CA LEU A 110 -4.99 -7.99 2.14
C LEU A 110 -5.82 -9.25 1.99
N ALA A 111 -5.40 -10.18 1.12
CA ALA A 111 -6.04 -11.48 0.97
C ALA A 111 -5.99 -12.34 2.25
N VAL A 112 -4.93 -12.23 3.07
CA VAL A 112 -4.85 -12.90 4.39
C VAL A 112 -5.95 -12.41 5.34
N TYR A 113 -6.37 -11.16 5.20
CA TYR A 113 -7.47 -10.56 5.95
C TYR A 113 -8.84 -10.72 5.27
N GLY A 114 -8.93 -11.56 4.23
CA GLY A 114 -10.18 -11.81 3.50
C GLY A 114 -10.62 -10.67 2.56
N ILE A 115 -9.73 -9.71 2.26
CA ILE A 115 -10.04 -8.59 1.38
C ILE A 115 -9.54 -8.89 -0.04
N GLY A 116 -10.49 -9.04 -0.97
CA GLY A 116 -10.18 -9.14 -2.40
C GLY A 116 -9.76 -7.80 -2.97
N ALA A 117 -8.45 -7.52 -2.97
CA ALA A 117 -7.88 -6.28 -3.46
C ALA A 117 -7.31 -6.41 -4.88
N GLU A 118 -7.24 -5.31 -5.61
CA GLU A 118 -6.87 -5.26 -7.01
C GLU A 118 -6.01 -4.04 -7.36
N ARG A 119 -5.43 -4.08 -8.56
CA ARG A 119 -4.77 -2.92 -9.17
C ARG A 119 -5.80 -2.10 -9.93
N ASN A 120 -5.56 -0.79 -9.99
CA ASN A 120 -6.30 0.10 -10.88
C ASN A 120 -5.36 0.59 -12.00
N PRO A 121 -5.57 0.20 -13.29
CA PRO A 121 -4.61 0.50 -14.36
C PRO A 121 -4.22 1.99 -14.50
N PRO A 122 -5.16 2.96 -14.47
CA PRO A 122 -4.82 4.38 -14.50
C PRO A 122 -4.22 4.93 -13.19
N TYR A 123 -4.38 4.25 -12.05
CA TYR A 123 -4.01 4.80 -10.75
C TYR A 123 -3.19 3.81 -9.89
N THR A 124 -1.88 4.05 -9.82
CA THR A 124 -0.94 3.30 -8.98
C THR A 124 -1.40 3.22 -7.52
N GLY A 125 -1.30 2.02 -6.96
CA GLY A 125 -1.75 1.68 -5.62
C GLY A 125 -2.63 0.43 -5.59
N VAL A 126 -3.14 0.11 -4.41
CA VAL A 126 -4.01 -1.06 -4.20
C VAL A 126 -5.41 -0.62 -3.83
N TRP A 127 -6.39 -1.28 -4.43
CA TRP A 127 -7.79 -0.88 -4.45
C TRP A 127 -8.71 -2.02 -4.04
N HIS A 128 -9.91 -1.70 -3.57
CA HIS A 128 -10.99 -2.65 -3.30
C HIS A 128 -12.34 -1.96 -3.52
N GLY A 129 -13.17 -2.50 -4.42
CA GLY A 129 -14.53 -1.97 -4.65
C GLY A 129 -14.54 -0.48 -5.01
N GLY A 130 -13.58 -0.02 -5.82
CA GLY A 130 -13.43 1.39 -6.18
C GLY A 130 -12.78 2.29 -5.11
N ARG A 131 -12.43 1.76 -3.93
CA ARG A 131 -11.70 2.49 -2.90
C ARG A 131 -10.21 2.19 -2.91
N LYS A 132 -9.38 3.20 -2.78
CA LYS A 132 -7.92 3.11 -2.66
C LYS A 132 -7.54 2.83 -1.21
N LEU A 133 -6.97 1.65 -0.99
CA LEU A 133 -6.49 1.21 0.33
C LEU A 133 -5.01 1.55 0.51
N ALA A 134 -4.20 1.47 -0.55
CA ALA A 134 -2.77 1.76 -0.48
C ALA A 134 -2.33 2.78 -1.53
N SER A 135 -1.52 3.76 -1.10
CA SER A 135 -0.77 4.64 -1.99
C SER A 135 0.68 4.18 -2.08
N ILE A 136 1.23 4.16 -3.29
CA ILE A 136 2.62 3.75 -3.54
C ILE A 136 3.32 4.89 -4.27
N GLY A 137 4.48 5.27 -3.74
CA GLY A 137 5.30 6.34 -4.27
C GLY A 137 6.74 6.14 -3.87
N VAL A 138 7.59 5.90 -4.87
CA VAL A 138 9.00 5.55 -4.68
C VAL A 138 9.90 6.58 -5.36
N ALA A 139 11.14 6.66 -4.93
CA ALA A 139 12.23 7.29 -5.67
C ALA A 139 13.36 6.27 -5.86
N VAL A 140 14.23 6.50 -6.84
CA VAL A 140 15.43 5.70 -7.05
C VAL A 140 16.62 6.62 -7.19
N HIS A 141 17.71 6.31 -6.49
CA HIS A 141 18.99 6.98 -6.63
C HIS A 141 20.10 5.94 -6.73
N ALA A 142 20.88 5.97 -7.82
CA ALA A 142 21.91 4.96 -8.09
C ALA A 142 21.39 3.51 -7.95
N TRP A 143 20.17 3.26 -8.44
CA TRP A 143 19.45 1.98 -8.33
C TRP A 143 19.10 1.54 -6.90
N VAL A 144 19.29 2.39 -5.89
CA VAL A 144 18.75 2.17 -4.55
C VAL A 144 17.34 2.79 -4.45
N THR A 145 16.37 1.98 -4.03
CA THR A 145 14.98 2.43 -3.83
C THR A 145 14.85 3.23 -2.55
N LEU A 146 13.97 4.24 -2.58
CA LEU A 146 13.62 5.11 -1.46
C LEU A 146 12.09 5.24 -1.40
N HIS A 147 11.57 5.57 -0.21
CA HIS A 147 10.13 5.60 0.07
C HIS A 147 9.50 4.20 -0.13
N GLY A 148 8.26 4.10 -0.62
CA GLY A 148 7.56 2.82 -0.66
C GLY A 148 6.06 2.97 -0.73
N PHE A 149 5.36 2.41 0.26
CA PHE A 149 3.90 2.37 0.30
C PHE A 149 3.34 2.90 1.62
N ALA A 150 2.06 3.28 1.57
CA ALA A 150 1.26 3.65 2.72
C ALA A 150 -0.12 2.97 2.59
N LEU A 151 -0.35 1.95 3.42
CA LEU A 151 -1.59 1.20 3.51
C LEU A 151 -2.47 1.78 4.62
N ASN A 152 -3.67 2.21 4.28
CA ASN A 152 -4.64 2.68 5.25
C ASN A 152 -5.22 1.50 6.03
N VAL A 153 -4.91 1.39 7.32
CA VAL A 153 -5.36 0.25 8.15
C VAL A 153 -6.49 0.68 9.07
N ASN A 154 -6.15 1.41 10.13
CA ASN A 154 -7.10 1.88 11.15
C ASN A 154 -7.36 3.38 11.08
N ASN A 155 -6.65 4.11 10.23
CA ASN A 155 -6.85 5.54 10.07
C ASN A 155 -8.20 5.85 9.42
N ASP A 156 -8.75 7.02 9.74
CA ASP A 156 -9.97 7.53 9.14
C ASP A 156 -9.67 8.09 7.74
N PRO A 157 -10.24 7.53 6.66
CA PRO A 157 -10.06 8.06 5.31
C PRO A 157 -10.63 9.48 5.13
N ALA A 158 -11.55 9.93 5.98
CA ALA A 158 -12.09 11.28 5.92
C ALA A 158 -11.01 12.37 6.11
N GLU A 159 -9.89 12.05 6.77
CA GLU A 159 -8.77 12.97 6.93
C GLU A 159 -8.12 13.36 5.58
N PHE A 160 -8.29 12.55 4.53
CA PHE A 160 -7.82 12.88 3.19
C PHE A 160 -8.56 14.06 2.55
N THR A 161 -9.72 14.48 3.07
CA THR A 161 -10.50 15.64 2.54
C THR A 161 -9.73 16.96 2.54
N ARG A 162 -8.60 17.02 3.27
CA ARG A 162 -7.64 18.13 3.27
C ARG A 162 -6.85 18.26 1.97
N ILE A 163 -6.84 17.22 1.14
CA ILE A 163 -6.07 17.13 -0.10
C ILE A 163 -6.90 16.44 -1.19
N HIS A 164 -6.48 16.59 -2.45
CA HIS A 164 -6.87 15.70 -3.55
C HIS A 164 -5.74 14.68 -3.76
N PRO A 165 -5.76 13.52 -3.07
CA PRO A 165 -4.64 12.58 -3.11
C PRO A 165 -4.46 12.04 -4.52
N CYS A 166 -3.26 12.15 -5.08
CA CYS A 166 -3.00 11.79 -6.49
C CYS A 166 -3.86 12.54 -7.53
N GLY A 167 -4.48 13.67 -7.17
CA GLY A 167 -5.44 14.40 -8.00
C GLY A 167 -6.84 13.77 -8.05
N LEU A 168 -7.14 12.86 -7.13
CA LEU A 168 -8.43 12.19 -7.02
C LEU A 168 -9.30 12.85 -5.94
N PRO A 169 -10.63 12.67 -5.99
CA PRO A 169 -11.52 12.99 -4.88
C PRO A 169 -11.12 12.21 -3.61
N ALA A 170 -11.26 12.80 -2.43
CA ALA A 170 -10.86 12.16 -1.18
C ALA A 170 -11.74 10.94 -0.83
N GLU A 171 -12.97 10.91 -1.36
CA GLU A 171 -13.99 9.88 -1.16
C GLU A 171 -13.57 8.52 -1.74
N VAL A 172 -12.60 8.51 -2.65
CA VAL A 172 -12.03 7.26 -3.14
C VAL A 172 -11.15 6.60 -2.10
N MET A 173 -10.71 7.28 -1.05
CA MET A 173 -9.84 6.69 -0.04
C MET A 173 -10.64 5.76 0.87
N GLY A 174 -10.08 4.59 1.16
CA GLY A 174 -10.64 3.64 2.14
C GLY A 174 -9.56 3.15 3.10
N SER A 175 -9.97 2.42 4.14
CA SER A 175 -9.06 1.75 5.08
C SER A 175 -9.50 0.31 5.33
N VAL A 176 -8.56 -0.55 5.74
CA VAL A 176 -8.84 -1.96 6.05
C VAL A 176 -9.94 -2.08 7.12
N ALA A 177 -9.85 -1.31 8.20
CA ALA A 177 -10.82 -1.36 9.28
C ALA A 177 -12.23 -0.96 8.82
N GLN A 178 -12.32 -0.03 7.87
CA GLN A 178 -13.60 0.35 7.28
C GLN A 178 -14.21 -0.79 6.43
N ILE A 179 -13.39 -1.54 5.69
CA ILE A 179 -13.85 -2.68 4.89
C ILE A 179 -14.28 -3.84 5.79
N LEU A 180 -13.54 -4.12 6.86
CA LEU A 180 -13.82 -5.21 7.79
C LEU A 180 -14.91 -4.87 8.83
N GLY A 181 -15.19 -3.58 9.04
CA GLY A 181 -16.12 -3.11 10.07
C GLY A 181 -15.54 -3.13 11.50
N HIS A 182 -14.25 -3.42 11.67
CA HIS A 182 -13.56 -3.40 12.95
C HIS A 182 -12.07 -3.06 12.81
N PRO A 183 -11.40 -2.54 13.86
CA PRO A 183 -9.96 -2.31 13.84
C PRO A 183 -9.13 -3.59 13.65
N VAL A 184 -7.93 -3.43 13.11
CA VAL A 184 -6.95 -4.52 12.91
C VAL A 184 -5.72 -4.28 13.79
N ASP A 185 -5.15 -5.35 14.36
CA ASP A 185 -3.88 -5.26 15.07
C ASP A 185 -2.73 -4.97 14.08
N LEU A 186 -2.14 -3.77 14.19
CA LEU A 186 -1.05 -3.35 13.33
C LEU A 186 0.25 -4.12 13.58
N GLY A 187 0.49 -4.60 14.80
CA GLY A 187 1.64 -5.45 15.12
C GLY A 187 1.53 -6.79 14.42
N GLU A 188 0.35 -7.40 14.44
CA GLU A 188 0.05 -8.63 13.71
C GLU A 188 0.20 -8.41 12.20
N MET A 189 -0.39 -7.35 11.64
CA MET A 189 -0.26 -7.05 10.21
C MET A 189 1.18 -6.80 9.78
N LYS A 190 1.97 -6.09 10.59
CA LYS A 190 3.42 -5.90 10.34
C LYS A 190 4.15 -7.25 10.34
N LYS A 191 3.78 -8.19 11.21
CA LYS A 191 4.34 -9.55 11.25
C LYS A 191 3.95 -10.34 10.00
N THR A 192 2.67 -10.40 9.66
CA THR A 192 2.17 -11.08 8.45
C THR A 192 2.84 -10.55 7.20
N LEU A 193 3.01 -9.23 7.08
CA LEU A 193 3.72 -8.62 5.95
C LEU A 193 5.20 -9.04 5.90
N ARG A 194 5.90 -9.08 7.04
CA ARG A 194 7.29 -9.59 7.08
C ARG A 194 7.36 -11.04 6.63
N ASP A 195 6.43 -11.88 7.07
CA ASP A 195 6.38 -13.30 6.69
C ASP A 195 6.16 -13.47 5.19
N LEU A 196 5.29 -12.66 4.57
CA LEU A 196 5.06 -12.65 3.12
C LEU A 196 6.29 -12.22 2.30
N VAL A 197 7.08 -11.28 2.83
CA VAL A 197 8.29 -10.82 2.16
C VAL A 197 9.40 -11.86 2.26
N CYS A 198 9.58 -12.48 3.44
CA CYS A 198 10.60 -13.50 3.70
C CYS A 198 10.26 -14.87 3.06
N ASN A 199 8.96 -15.17 2.88
CA ASN A 199 8.48 -16.38 2.25
C ASN A 199 7.57 -16.04 1.05
N PRO A 200 8.13 -15.88 -0.15
CA PRO A 200 7.38 -15.42 -1.33
C PRO A 200 6.35 -16.41 -1.87
N PHE A 201 6.29 -17.61 -1.29
CA PHE A 201 5.31 -18.64 -1.58
C PHE A 201 4.33 -18.83 -0.39
N PRO A 202 3.37 -17.92 -0.17
CA PRO A 202 2.20 -18.29 0.64
C PRO A 202 1.33 -19.30 -0.12
N PRO A 203 0.56 -20.16 0.58
CA PRO A 203 -0.39 -21.06 -0.07
C PRO A 203 -1.37 -20.26 -0.93
N ARG A 204 -1.67 -20.75 -2.14
CA ARG A 204 -2.66 -20.12 -3.02
C ARG A 204 -3.97 -20.02 -2.26
N VAL A 205 -4.39 -18.80 -1.92
CA VAL A 205 -5.73 -18.55 -1.43
C VAL A 205 -6.65 -18.76 -2.63
N SER A 206 -7.40 -19.87 -2.61
CA SER A 206 -8.48 -20.09 -3.56
C SER A 206 -9.41 -18.87 -3.51
N PRO A 207 -9.97 -18.41 -4.64
CA PRO A 207 -11.02 -17.41 -4.59
C PRO A 207 -12.09 -17.85 -3.58
N PRO A 208 -12.75 -16.93 -2.85
CA PRO A 208 -13.94 -17.29 -2.11
C PRO A 208 -14.86 -18.02 -3.07
N GLU A 209 -15.22 -19.26 -2.70
CA GLU A 209 -16.11 -20.10 -3.47
C GLU A 209 -17.28 -19.22 -3.87
N GLU A 210 -17.41 -18.94 -5.18
CA GLU A 210 -18.56 -18.22 -5.71
C GLU A 210 -19.76 -18.92 -5.09
N ALA A 211 -20.53 -18.18 -4.28
CA ALA A 211 -21.81 -18.65 -3.81
C ALA A 211 -22.50 -19.21 -5.04
N GLN A 212 -22.68 -20.53 -5.06
CA GLN A 212 -23.13 -21.27 -6.23
C GLN A 212 -24.42 -20.62 -6.70
N LEU A 213 -24.30 -19.73 -7.68
CA LEU A 213 -25.43 -19.17 -8.37
C LEU A 213 -25.98 -20.36 -9.12
N SER A 214 -27.03 -20.92 -8.54
CA SER A 214 -27.81 -21.99 -9.15
C SER A 214 -28.15 -21.52 -10.57
N PRO A 215 -27.89 -22.33 -11.62
CA PRO A 215 -28.18 -21.90 -12.97
C PRO A 215 -29.67 -21.55 -13.07
N CYS A 216 -29.97 -20.29 -13.37
CA CYS A 216 -31.33 -19.90 -13.70
C CYS A 216 -31.75 -20.66 -14.95
N HIS A 217 -32.81 -21.47 -14.81
CA HIS A 217 -33.49 -22.12 -15.93
C HIS A 217 -34.02 -21.02 -16.89
N PRO A 218 -33.97 -21.21 -18.23
CA PRO A 218 -34.39 -20.19 -19.20
C PRO A 218 -35.84 -19.69 -19.09
N ASP A 219 -36.69 -20.33 -18.28
CA ASP A 219 -38.15 -20.16 -18.33
C ASP A 219 -38.81 -19.64 -17.03
N GLY A 220 -38.04 -19.08 -16.08
CA GLY A 220 -38.59 -18.16 -15.07
C GLY A 220 -39.78 -18.64 -14.23
N LYS A 221 -39.88 -19.94 -13.86
CA LYS A 221 -40.90 -20.44 -12.94
C LYS A 221 -40.28 -21.09 -11.70
N LEU A 222 -40.70 -20.63 -10.52
CA LEU A 222 -40.44 -21.29 -9.23
C LEU A 222 -41.10 -22.67 -9.22
N LEU A 223 -40.33 -23.71 -8.89
CA LEU A 223 -40.88 -25.00 -8.49
C LEU A 223 -41.18 -24.96 -6.99
N ASP A 224 -42.42 -25.30 -6.67
CA ASP A 224 -42.93 -25.46 -5.31
C ASP A 224 -42.24 -26.66 -4.63
N SER A 225 -41.85 -26.47 -3.36
CA SER A 225 -41.20 -27.49 -2.56
C SER A 225 -42.24 -28.46 -2.01
N SER A 226 -42.34 -29.66 -2.55
CA SER A 226 -43.08 -30.77 -1.93
C SER A 226 -42.62 -32.14 -2.46
N SER A 227 -42.11 -32.96 -1.53
CA SER A 227 -41.83 -34.41 -1.57
C SER A 227 -40.39 -34.83 -1.86
#